data_AF-A0A5R2N0M4-F1
#
_entry.id   AF-A0A5R2N0M4-F1
#
_cell.length_a   1.000
_cell.length_b   1.000
_cell.length_c   1.000
_cell.angle_alpha   90.00
_cell.angle_beta   90.00
_cell.angle_gamma   90.00
#
_symmetry.space_group_name_H-M   'P 1'
#
loop_
_entity.id
_entity.type
_entity.pdbx_description
1 polymer ?
#
loop_
_entity_poly.entity_id
_entity_poly.type
_entity_poly.pdbx_seq_one_letter_code
_entity_poly.pdbx_strand_id
1 'polypeptide(L)' 'STAPKSQFKPKATLEAQLTGEGLTVRQIKVEKGCYEVYAVDKAGKKVNLAYNAETLEKLDNAEAGEN' A
#
# COMPACT_ATOMS: atom_id res chain seq x y z
N SER A 1 -4.21 -5.13 10.75
CA SER A 1 -5.08 -6.27 10.38
C SER A 1 -4.49 -7.60 10.85
N THR A 2 -5.31 -8.54 11.34
CA THR A 2 -4.88 -9.88 11.83
C THR A 2 -4.96 -10.97 10.75
N ALA A 3 -5.29 -10.61 9.50
CA ALA A 3 -5.58 -11.60 8.49
C ALA A 3 -4.35 -12.44 8.04
N PRO A 4 -4.58 -13.72 7.71
CA PRO A 4 -3.55 -14.59 7.15
C PRO A 4 -3.12 -14.08 5.76
N LYS A 5 -1.82 -14.17 5.47
CA LYS A 5 -1.22 -13.78 4.18
C LYS A 5 -1.92 -14.37 2.95
N SER A 6 -2.59 -15.53 3.10
CA SER A 6 -3.35 -16.16 2.03
C SER A 6 -4.61 -15.38 1.59
N GLN A 7 -5.11 -14.47 2.41
CA GLN A 7 -6.26 -13.61 2.08
C GLN A 7 -5.83 -12.27 1.48
N PHE A 8 -4.52 -12.00 1.40
CA PHE A 8 -4.06 -10.73 0.88
C PHE A 8 -4.21 -10.70 -0.64
N LYS A 9 -4.74 -9.59 -1.13
CA LYS A 9 -4.78 -9.30 -2.56
C LYS A 9 -3.36 -9.15 -3.09
N PRO A 10 -3.08 -9.53 -4.34
CA PRO A 10 -1.73 -9.46 -4.87
C PRO A 10 -1.22 -8.02 -4.91
N LYS A 11 0.03 -7.82 -4.48
CA LYS A 11 0.72 -6.52 -4.52
C LYS A 11 0.66 -5.85 -5.90
N ALA A 12 0.72 -6.63 -6.98
CA ALA A 12 0.64 -6.13 -8.34
C ALA A 12 -0.70 -5.41 -8.64
N THR A 13 -1.80 -5.82 -8.00
CA THR A 13 -3.09 -5.12 -8.13
C THR A 13 -3.02 -3.74 -7.49
N LEU A 14 -2.39 -3.63 -6.32
CA LEU A 14 -2.16 -2.34 -5.69
C LEU A 14 -1.20 -1.47 -6.52
N GLU A 15 -0.11 -2.05 -7.03
CA GLU A 15 0.84 -1.33 -7.90
C GLU A 15 0.17 -0.77 -9.15
N ALA A 16 -0.70 -1.55 -9.80
CA ALA A 16 -1.45 -1.10 -10.97
C ALA A 16 -2.45 0.02 -10.63
N GLN A 17 -3.15 -0.08 -9.50
CA GLN A 17 -4.06 0.97 -9.02
C GLN A 17 -3.30 2.29 -8.83
N LEU A 18 -2.21 2.26 -8.07
CA LEU A 18 -1.40 3.44 -7.74
C LEU A 18 -0.76 4.05 -9.00
N THR A 19 -0.30 3.21 -9.92
CA THR A 19 0.24 3.67 -11.21
C THR A 19 -0.84 4.39 -12.02
N GLY A 20 -2.08 3.89 -12.01
CA GLY A 20 -3.22 4.55 -12.63
C GLY A 20 -3.57 5.91 -12.01
N GLU A 21 -3.33 6.08 -10.71
CA GLU A 21 -3.46 7.37 -10.00
C GLU A 21 -2.31 8.34 -10.35
N GLY A 22 -1.24 7.83 -10.96
CA GLY A 22 -0.04 8.57 -11.34
C GLY A 22 1.07 8.52 -10.30
N LEU A 23 1.01 7.57 -9.39
CA LEU A 23 2.06 7.30 -8.42
C LEU A 23 3.04 6.29 -9.00
N THR A 24 4.33 6.56 -8.89
CA THR A 24 5.39 5.60 -9.19
C THR A 24 5.72 4.80 -7.95
N VAL A 25 5.24 3.56 -7.86
CA VAL A 25 5.55 2.68 -6.72
C VAL A 25 7.02 2.28 -6.75
N ARG A 26 7.70 2.46 -5.61
CA ARG A 26 9.12 2.09 -5.42
C ARG A 26 9.27 0.84 -4.58
N GLN A 27 8.41 0.67 -3.58
CA GLN A 27 8.46 -0.47 -2.68
C GLN A 27 7.10 -0.68 -2.02
N ILE A 28 6.72 -1.94 -1.83
CA ILE A 28 5.59 -2.34 -1.00
C ILE A 28 6.11 -3.27 0.10
N LYS A 29 5.96 -2.88 1.35
CA LYS A 29 6.22 -3.73 2.52
C LYS A 29 4.92 -4.32 3.03
N VAL A 30 5.02 -5.45 3.72
CA VAL A 30 3.88 -6.12 4.34
C VAL A 30 4.09 -6.17 5.84
N GLU A 31 3.31 -5.40 6.59
CA GLU A 31 3.41 -5.32 8.05
C GLU A 31 2.02 -5.41 8.68
N LYS A 32 1.86 -6.33 9.64
CA LYS A 32 0.60 -6.59 10.39
C LYS A 32 -0.67 -6.55 9.51
N GLY A 33 -0.64 -7.28 8.38
CA GLY A 33 -1.78 -7.38 7.47
C GLY A 33 -2.11 -6.12 6.67
N CYS A 34 -1.19 -5.17 6.62
CA CYS A 34 -1.28 -3.97 5.81
C CYS A 34 -0.11 -3.92 4.81
N TYR A 35 -0.33 -3.21 3.70
CA TYR A 35 0.68 -2.86 2.73
C TYR A 35 1.15 -1.44 2.95
N GLU A 36 2.42 -1.26 3.27
CA GLU A 36 3.06 0.05 3.30
C GLU A 36 3.74 0.31 1.96
N VAL A 37 3.26 1.33 1.27
CA VAL A 37 3.70 1.69 -0.06
C VAL A 37 4.53 2.96 -0.02
N TYR A 38 5.74 2.84 -0.55
CA TYR A 38 6.62 3.96 -0.83
C TYR A 38 6.49 4.28 -2.31
N ALA A 39 5.98 5.46 -2.63
CA ALA A 39 5.79 5.90 -4.00
C ALA A 39 6.30 7.31 -4.23
N VAL A 40 6.30 7.73 -5.49
CA VAL A 40 6.62 9.09 -5.91
C VAL A 40 5.44 9.62 -6.72
N ASP A 41 4.92 10.77 -6.32
CA ASP A 41 3.84 11.45 -7.04
C ASP A 41 4.33 12.07 -8.36
N LYS A 42 3.40 12.45 -9.24
CA LYS A 42 3.64 13.19 -10.49
C LYS A 42 4.54 14.41 -10.31
N ALA A 43 4.51 15.07 -9.14
CA ALA A 43 5.39 16.20 -8.82
C ALA A 43 6.82 15.79 -8.41
N GLY A 44 7.18 14.51 -8.45
CA GLY A 44 8.47 13.99 -7.99
C GLY A 44 8.61 13.91 -6.47
N LYS A 45 7.53 14.11 -5.71
CA LYS A 45 7.54 14.05 -4.25
C LYS A 45 7.36 12.63 -3.76
N LYS A 46 8.19 12.22 -2.80
CA LYS A 46 8.04 10.92 -2.13
C LYS A 46 6.81 10.96 -1.23
N VAL A 47 5.98 9.92 -1.32
CA VAL A 47 4.79 9.74 -0.50
C VAL A 47 4.78 8.33 0.09
N ASN A 48 4.20 8.23 1.27
CA ASN A 48 4.06 7.01 2.05
C ASN A 48 2.56 6.78 2.21
N LEU A 49 2.09 5.58 1.90
CA LEU A 49 0.67 5.24 1.93
C LEU A 49 0.53 3.87 2.55
N ALA A 50 -0.42 3.67 3.46
CA ALA A 50 -0.76 2.33 3.92
C ALA A 50 -2.10 1.89 3.33
N TYR A 51 -2.22 0.60 3.04
CA TYR A 51 -3.42 -0.03 2.52
C TYR A 51 -3.72 -1.28 3.32
N ASN A 52 -5.00 -1.60 3.52
CA ASN A 52 -5.39 -2.91 4.03
C ASN A 52 -5.05 -3.98 2.98
N ALA A 53 -4.30 -5.03 3.34
CA ALA A 53 -3.85 -6.02 2.37
C ALA A 53 -4.98 -6.91 1.82
N GLU A 54 -6.09 -7.04 2.53
CA GLU A 54 -7.25 -7.85 2.12
C GLU A 54 -8.18 -7.06 1.20
N THR A 55 -8.40 -5.77 1.49
CA THR A 55 -9.36 -4.95 0.75
C THR A 55 -8.71 -4.06 -0.30
N LEU A 56 -7.43 -3.71 -0.14
CA LEU A 56 -6.71 -2.63 -0.83
C LEU A 56 -7.31 -1.25 -0.59
N GLU A 57 -8.00 -1.06 0.52
CA GLU A 57 -8.46 0.26 0.93
C GLU A 57 -7.33 1.05 1.58
N LYS A 58 -7.22 2.32 1.21
CA LYS A 58 -6.25 3.25 1.79
C LYS A 58 -6.58 3.48 3.26
N LEU A 59 -5.55 3.47 4.10
CA LEU A 59 -5.64 3.81 5.51
C LEU A 59 -5.24 5.27 5.72
N ASP A 60 -5.83 5.93 6.71
CA ASP A 60 -5.50 7.31 7.08
C ASP A 60 -4.08 7.43 7.66
N ASN A 61 -3.63 6.42 8.38
CA ASN A 61 -2.25 6.36 8.86
C ASN A 61 -1.34 5.75 7.79
N ALA A 62 -0.22 6.41 7.49
CA ALA A 62 0.73 5.97 6.46
C ALA A 62 1.62 4.81 6.93
N GLU A 63 1.64 4.52 8.24
CA GLU A 63 2.42 3.46 8.85
C GLU A 63 1.60 2.18 8.95
N ALA A 64 2.09 1.12 8.31
CA ALA A 64 1.42 -0.17 8.34
C ALA A 64 1.56 -0.82 9.73
N GLY A 65 0.49 -0.75 10.52
CA GLY A 65 0.36 -1.55 11.74
C GLY A 65 0.45 -0.80 13.07
N GLU A 66 0.23 0.51 13.08
CA GLU A 66 -0.11 1.26 14.29
C GLU A 66 -1.63 1.29 14.50
N ASN A 67 -2.18 0.19 15.01
CA ASN A 67 -3.20 0.12 16.07
C ASN A 67 -3.33 -1.35 16.50
#